data_AF-A0A352L232-F1
#
_entry.id   AF-A0A352L232-F1
#
_cell.length_a   1.000
_cell.length_b   1.000
_cell.length_c   1.000
_cell.angle_alpha   90.00
_cell.angle_beta   90.00
_cell.angle_gamma   90.00
#
_symmetry.space_group_name_H-M   'P 1'
#
loop_
_entity.id
_entity.type
_entity.pdbx_description
1 polymer ?
#
loop_
_entity_poly.entity_id
_entity_poly.type
_entity_poly.pdbx_seq_one_letter_code
_entity_poly.pdbx_strand_id
1 'polypeptide(L)'
;MTLQLLTIPDDPQAWPQWLTARFCSGQLPLLVQELHLLGGPAAADQSVELDAVLSPARQQDVAENGLQVLSTAELQRLFAQPDSLLHLHGYLCLCGGSVWSSLWDSVPDADKRPAGATAAQLWQRAAAQQPVLAAPQVAAATGTARFRWQAKLTAAVAAAAVLLAVFLWPQNAPQFSLRSPALLAGEFTSPQACLNELAAAGNLWFDQHPRDSQQLGALLRAVSRDCQLLIENPPEILAAAPLTPKAPGDPDTQAAWFVAKCRKWKGDFDATLAQLESGQLNYDKAQAEADRIMMKLVTVLQAGPA
;
A
#
# COMPACT_ATOMS: atom_id res chain seq x y z
N MET A 1 -28.12 -4.38 -3.07
CA MET A 1 -26.85 -3.81 -3.54
C MET A 1 -26.91 -3.72 -5.05
N THR A 2 -26.63 -2.54 -5.61
CA THR A 2 -26.54 -2.35 -7.06
C THR A 2 -25.08 -2.57 -7.45
N LEU A 3 -24.83 -3.43 -8.44
CA LEU A 3 -23.48 -3.62 -8.99
C LEU A 3 -23.01 -2.30 -9.61
N GLN A 4 -21.83 -1.83 -9.22
CA GLN A 4 -21.26 -0.56 -9.70
C GLN A 4 -21.02 -0.58 -11.21
N LEU A 5 -20.61 -1.72 -11.76
CA LEU A 5 -20.48 -1.97 -13.20
C LEU A 5 -21.76 -1.68 -13.98
N LEU A 6 -22.93 -2.03 -13.43
CA LEU A 6 -24.22 -1.80 -14.08
C LEU A 6 -24.62 -0.32 -14.06
N THR A 7 -23.86 0.52 -13.36
CA THR A 7 -24.07 1.97 -13.33
C THR A 7 -23.14 2.72 -14.27
N ILE A 8 -22.20 2.03 -14.96
CA ILE A 8 -21.35 2.64 -15.98
C ILE A 8 -22.26 3.19 -17.09
N PRO A 9 -22.15 4.48 -17.44
CA PRO A 9 -22.94 5.05 -18.53
C PRO A 9 -22.60 4.38 -19.86
N ASP A 10 -23.62 4.13 -20.68
CA ASP A 10 -23.44 3.62 -22.05
C ASP A 10 -22.72 4.65 -22.95
N ASP A 11 -22.89 5.95 -22.66
CA ASP A 11 -22.23 7.05 -23.35
C ASP A 11 -20.83 7.32 -22.77
N PRO A 12 -19.74 7.14 -23.55
CA PRO A 12 -18.38 7.41 -23.08
C PRO A 12 -18.09 8.86 -22.71
N GLN A 13 -18.89 9.82 -23.20
CA GLN A 13 -18.74 11.23 -22.82
C GLN A 13 -19.14 11.48 -21.36
N ALA A 14 -19.97 10.62 -20.78
CA ALA A 14 -20.40 10.73 -19.38
C ALA A 14 -19.42 10.08 -18.40
N TRP A 15 -18.44 9.30 -18.88
CA TRP A 15 -17.51 8.54 -18.04
C TRP A 15 -16.64 9.40 -17.11
N PRO A 16 -16.06 10.54 -17.53
CA PRO A 16 -15.22 11.34 -16.62
C PRO A 16 -15.99 11.79 -15.38
N GLN A 17 -17.19 12.36 -15.58
CA GLN A 17 -18.03 12.84 -14.48
C GLN A 17 -18.51 11.70 -13.59
N TRP A 18 -18.93 10.59 -14.19
CA TRP A 18 -19.36 9.41 -13.46
C TRP A 18 -18.22 8.81 -12.62
N LEU A 19 -17.03 8.69 -13.18
CA LEU A 19 -15.87 8.11 -12.50
C LEU A 19 -15.40 9.02 -11.36
N THR A 20 -15.37 10.34 -11.58
CA THR A 20 -15.08 11.33 -10.52
C THR A 20 -15.98 11.12 -9.31
N ALA A 21 -17.30 10.91 -9.51
CA ALA A 21 -18.21 10.67 -8.39
C ALA A 21 -17.81 9.42 -7.58
N ARG A 22 -17.29 8.37 -8.21
CA ARG A 22 -16.84 7.14 -7.53
C ARG A 22 -15.50 7.30 -6.82
N PHE A 23 -14.60 8.11 -7.36
CA PHE A 23 -13.38 8.53 -6.66
C PHE A 23 -13.74 9.26 -5.36
N CYS A 24 -14.75 10.13 -5.38
CA CYS A 24 -15.13 10.91 -4.21
C CYS A 24 -16.04 10.17 -3.21
N SER A 25 -16.87 9.21 -3.65
CA SER A 25 -17.90 8.55 -2.82
C SER A 25 -17.46 7.26 -2.10
N GLY A 26 -16.16 6.94 -2.08
CA GLY A 26 -15.63 5.72 -1.47
C GLY A 26 -16.05 4.40 -2.15
N GLN A 27 -16.72 4.47 -3.30
CA GLN A 27 -17.24 3.29 -4.02
C GLN A 27 -16.26 2.72 -5.03
N LEU A 28 -15.15 3.42 -5.29
CA LEU A 28 -14.11 2.99 -6.23
C LEU A 28 -13.56 1.58 -5.97
N PRO A 29 -13.27 1.15 -4.73
CA PRO A 29 -12.72 -0.20 -4.52
C PRO A 29 -13.73 -1.31 -4.83
N LEU A 30 -15.03 -1.07 -4.64
CA LEU A 30 -16.08 -2.01 -5.05
C LEU A 30 -16.14 -2.12 -6.57
N LEU A 31 -16.08 -0.99 -7.29
CA LEU A 31 -16.02 -0.98 -8.75
C LEU A 31 -14.79 -1.73 -9.28
N VAL A 32 -13.62 -1.55 -8.68
CA VAL A 32 -12.40 -2.24 -9.09
C VAL A 32 -12.52 -3.75 -8.90
N GLN A 33 -13.04 -4.18 -7.74
CA GLN A 33 -13.29 -5.60 -7.49
C GLN A 33 -14.22 -6.20 -8.55
N GLU A 34 -15.30 -5.50 -8.89
CA GLU A 34 -16.23 -5.94 -9.92
C GLU A 34 -15.57 -6.00 -11.32
N LEU A 35 -14.73 -5.03 -11.68
CA LEU A 35 -13.98 -5.03 -12.94
C LEU A 35 -12.99 -6.20 -13.04
N HIS A 36 -12.31 -6.55 -11.93
CA HIS A 36 -11.45 -7.73 -11.90
C HIS A 36 -12.19 -9.03 -12.18
N LEU A 37 -13.44 -9.15 -11.73
CA LEU A 37 -14.27 -10.33 -12.01
C LEU A 37 -14.59 -10.47 -13.52
N LEU A 38 -14.58 -9.38 -14.28
CA LEU A 38 -14.80 -9.38 -15.74
C LEU A 38 -13.52 -9.65 -16.55
N GLY A 39 -12.35 -9.25 -16.05
CA GLY A 39 -11.07 -9.39 -16.76
C GLY A 39 -10.51 -10.81 -16.82
N GLY A 40 -11.05 -11.73 -16.00
CA GLY A 40 -10.57 -13.10 -15.89
C GLY A 40 -9.22 -13.24 -15.16
N PRO A 41 -8.82 -14.47 -14.79
CA PRO A 41 -7.64 -14.70 -13.93
C PRO A 41 -6.31 -14.26 -14.56
N ALA A 42 -6.23 -14.12 -15.89
CA ALA A 42 -5.03 -13.65 -16.58
C ALA A 42 -4.77 -12.13 -16.45
N ALA A 43 -5.80 -11.35 -16.13
CA ALA A 43 -5.67 -9.91 -15.88
C ALA A 43 -5.25 -9.60 -14.43
N ALA A 44 -5.58 -10.49 -13.48
CA ALA A 44 -5.26 -10.30 -12.06
C ALA A 44 -3.77 -10.48 -11.71
N ASP A 45 -3.00 -11.20 -12.55
CA ASP A 45 -1.56 -11.42 -12.37
C ASP A 45 -0.69 -10.30 -12.99
N GLN A 46 -1.28 -9.34 -13.70
CA GLN A 46 -0.58 -8.23 -14.32
C GLN A 46 -0.91 -6.95 -13.58
N SER A 47 -0.27 -6.74 -12.43
CA SER A 47 -0.28 -5.42 -11.78
C SER A 47 0.50 -4.46 -12.67
N VAL A 48 -0.21 -3.68 -13.47
CA VAL A 48 0.37 -2.66 -14.34
C VAL A 48 0.48 -1.37 -13.55
N GLU A 49 1.70 -0.85 -13.42
CA GLU A 49 1.95 0.44 -12.77
C GLU A 49 1.17 1.57 -13.45
N LEU A 50 0.75 2.57 -12.67
CA LEU A 50 -0.03 3.70 -13.19
C LEU A 50 0.69 4.39 -14.34
N ASP A 51 2.02 4.49 -14.27
CA ASP A 51 2.89 5.12 -15.27
C ASP A 51 2.82 4.43 -16.64
N ALA A 52 2.49 3.14 -16.68
CA ALA A 52 2.30 2.39 -17.91
C ALA A 52 0.91 2.63 -18.54
N VAL A 53 -0.05 3.14 -17.77
CA VAL A 53 -1.42 3.46 -18.24
C VAL A 53 -1.56 4.94 -18.56
N LEU A 54 -1.07 5.80 -17.68
CA LEU A 54 -1.04 7.26 -17.80
C LEU A 54 0.38 7.75 -17.51
N SER A 55 0.99 8.49 -18.43
CA SER A 55 2.31 9.07 -18.19
C SER A 55 2.28 10.08 -17.02
N PRO A 56 3.41 10.34 -16.33
CA PRO A 56 3.44 11.27 -15.20
C PRO A 56 2.90 12.68 -15.52
N ALA A 57 3.15 13.19 -16.74
CA ALA A 57 2.58 14.47 -17.18
C ALA A 57 1.05 14.41 -17.27
N ARG A 58 0.48 13.30 -17.75
CA ARG A 58 -0.98 13.11 -17.80
C ARG A 58 -1.59 12.92 -16.42
N GLN A 59 -0.87 12.27 -15.50
CA GLN A 59 -1.31 12.19 -14.11
C GLN A 59 -1.40 13.59 -13.48
N GLN A 60 -0.39 14.43 -13.69
CA GLN A 60 -0.40 15.83 -13.24
C GLN A 60 -1.57 16.62 -13.86
N ASP A 61 -1.80 16.48 -15.18
CA ASP A 61 -2.95 17.11 -15.84
C ASP A 61 -4.28 16.74 -15.15
N VAL A 62 -4.44 15.46 -14.79
CA VAL A 62 -5.65 14.97 -14.09
C VAL A 62 -5.70 15.50 -12.66
N ALA A 63 -4.58 15.61 -11.95
CA ALA A 63 -4.53 16.19 -10.60
C ALA A 63 -4.92 17.67 -10.57
N GLU A 64 -4.59 18.42 -11.63
CA GLU A 64 -4.91 19.84 -11.72
C GLU A 64 -6.30 20.10 -12.29
N ASN A 65 -6.71 19.32 -13.29
CA ASN A 65 -7.88 19.62 -14.11
C ASN A 65 -9.00 18.57 -14.03
N GLY A 66 -8.85 17.52 -13.23
CA GLY A 66 -9.84 16.45 -13.11
C GLY A 66 -9.84 15.45 -14.27
N LEU A 67 -10.70 14.44 -14.21
CA LEU A 67 -10.74 13.35 -15.20
C LEU A 67 -11.22 13.78 -16.60
N GLN A 68 -11.81 14.98 -16.73
CA GLN A 68 -12.29 15.48 -18.03
C GLN A 68 -11.19 15.70 -19.07
N VAL A 69 -9.92 15.78 -18.64
CA VAL A 69 -8.78 15.92 -19.57
C VAL A 69 -8.41 14.60 -20.25
N LEU A 70 -8.92 13.47 -19.75
CA LEU A 70 -8.64 12.15 -20.32
C LEU A 70 -9.52 11.89 -21.54
N SER A 71 -8.89 11.39 -22.60
CA SER A 71 -9.58 10.87 -23.76
C SER A 71 -10.34 9.58 -23.43
N THR A 72 -11.34 9.24 -24.23
CA THR A 72 -12.08 7.97 -24.09
C THR A 72 -11.15 6.76 -24.12
N ALA A 73 -10.12 6.76 -24.97
CA ALA A 73 -9.16 5.67 -25.08
C ALA A 73 -8.27 5.52 -23.82
N GLU A 74 -7.97 6.61 -23.11
CA GLU A 74 -7.27 6.57 -21.83
C GLU A 74 -8.18 6.02 -20.72
N LEU A 75 -9.44 6.44 -20.69
CA LEU A 75 -10.43 5.91 -19.73
C LEU A 75 -10.68 4.42 -19.96
N GLN A 76 -10.77 3.96 -21.21
CA GLN A 76 -10.87 2.53 -21.53
C GLN A 76 -9.66 1.74 -21.02
N ARG A 77 -8.46 2.28 -21.15
CA ARG A 77 -7.24 1.65 -20.62
C ARG A 77 -7.24 1.57 -19.10
N LEU A 78 -7.72 2.60 -18.41
CA LEU A 78 -7.90 2.56 -16.95
C LEU A 78 -8.93 1.50 -16.53
N PHE A 79 -10.06 1.38 -17.24
CA PHE A 79 -11.05 0.32 -16.95
C PHE A 79 -10.53 -1.09 -17.24
N ALA A 80 -9.66 -1.24 -18.23
CA ALA A 80 -8.99 -2.49 -18.54
C ALA A 80 -7.87 -2.85 -17.54
N GLN A 81 -7.42 -1.90 -16.72
CA GLN A 81 -6.38 -2.06 -15.71
C GLN A 81 -6.90 -1.59 -14.35
N PRO A 82 -7.77 -2.36 -13.69
CA PRO A 82 -8.56 -1.85 -12.57
C PRO A 82 -7.73 -1.37 -11.37
N ASP A 83 -6.56 -1.97 -11.11
CA ASP A 83 -5.65 -1.51 -10.06
C ASP A 83 -5.10 -0.10 -10.29
N SER A 84 -4.90 0.28 -11.56
CA SER A 84 -4.43 1.63 -11.93
C SER A 84 -5.42 2.72 -11.50
N LEU A 85 -6.72 2.41 -11.40
CA LEU A 85 -7.72 3.34 -10.88
C LEU A 85 -7.48 3.68 -9.40
N LEU A 86 -7.00 2.72 -8.61
CA LEU A 86 -6.72 2.94 -7.18
C LEU A 86 -5.39 3.64 -6.96
N HIS A 87 -4.40 3.32 -7.80
CA HIS A 87 -3.14 4.06 -7.81
C HIS A 87 -3.39 5.52 -8.18
N LEU A 88 -4.21 5.76 -9.21
CA LEU A 88 -4.64 7.11 -9.58
C LEU A 88 -5.40 7.78 -8.43
N HIS A 89 -6.28 7.05 -7.73
CA HIS A 89 -6.98 7.61 -6.58
C HIS A 89 -6.04 7.98 -5.42
N GLY A 90 -5.06 7.14 -5.13
CA GLY A 90 -4.03 7.42 -4.12
C GLY A 90 -3.19 8.64 -4.50
N TYR A 91 -2.75 8.71 -5.75
CA TYR A 91 -2.05 9.86 -6.30
C TYR A 91 -2.87 11.14 -6.20
N LEU A 92 -4.14 11.11 -6.61
CA LEU A 92 -5.04 12.26 -6.51
C LEU A 92 -5.26 12.69 -5.06
N CYS A 93 -5.36 11.77 -4.10
CA CYS A 93 -5.45 12.14 -2.67
C CYS A 93 -4.21 12.90 -2.16
N LEU A 94 -3.03 12.69 -2.76
CA LEU A 94 -1.78 13.30 -2.33
C LEU A 94 -1.42 14.56 -3.13
N CYS A 95 -1.71 14.56 -4.44
CA CYS A 95 -1.28 15.57 -5.40
C CYS A 95 -2.44 16.37 -6.01
N GLY A 96 -3.69 15.99 -5.71
CA GLY A 96 -4.89 16.64 -6.23
C GLY A 96 -5.00 18.09 -5.77
N GLY A 97 -5.16 18.99 -6.74
CA GLY A 97 -5.30 20.41 -6.49
C GLY A 97 -6.70 20.82 -6.02
N SER A 98 -6.98 22.12 -6.10
CA SER A 98 -8.25 22.73 -5.66
C SER A 98 -9.49 22.14 -6.33
N VAL A 99 -9.37 21.66 -7.56
CA VAL A 99 -10.46 20.98 -8.29
C VAL A 99 -10.93 19.76 -7.51
N TRP A 100 -10.02 18.87 -7.10
CA TRP A 100 -10.38 17.66 -6.34
C TRP A 100 -10.83 17.98 -4.93
N SER A 101 -10.23 18.97 -4.26
CA SER A 101 -10.72 19.45 -2.96
C SER A 101 -12.19 19.87 -3.02
N SER A 102 -12.54 20.69 -4.02
CA SER A 102 -13.93 21.14 -4.21
C SER A 102 -14.89 19.99 -4.50
N LEU A 103 -14.44 18.99 -5.26
CA LEU A 103 -15.23 17.80 -5.59
C LEU A 103 -15.45 16.91 -4.36
N TRP A 104 -14.44 16.69 -3.52
CA TRP A 104 -14.59 15.95 -2.27
C TRP A 104 -15.50 16.65 -1.27
N ASP A 105 -15.43 17.98 -1.18
CA ASP A 105 -16.29 18.77 -0.30
C ASP A 105 -17.76 18.73 -0.73
N SER A 106 -18.01 18.54 -2.03
CA SER A 106 -19.36 18.50 -2.61
C SER A 106 -20.14 17.18 -2.38
N VAL A 107 -19.46 16.12 -1.91
CA VAL A 107 -20.11 14.83 -1.60
C VAL A 107 -20.86 14.93 -0.27
N PRO A 108 -22.07 14.37 -0.11
CA PRO A 108 -22.78 14.33 1.17
C PRO A 108 -21.97 13.60 2.26
N ASP A 109 -21.97 14.08 3.52
CA ASP A 109 -21.19 13.51 4.63
C ASP A 109 -21.38 11.99 4.83
N ALA A 110 -22.54 11.45 4.50
CA ALA A 110 -22.83 10.01 4.58
C ALA A 110 -22.04 9.16 3.55
N ASP A 111 -21.69 9.77 2.41
CA ASP A 111 -20.90 9.18 1.33
C ASP A 111 -19.48 9.75 1.29
N LYS A 112 -19.18 10.74 2.14
CA LYS A 112 -17.82 11.27 2.29
C LYS A 112 -16.92 10.18 2.84
N ARG A 113 -15.75 10.16 2.24
CA ARG A 113 -14.62 9.42 2.76
C ARG A 113 -14.26 9.91 4.17
N PRO A 114 -13.87 9.04 5.11
CA PRO A 114 -13.18 9.49 6.31
C PRO A 114 -11.89 10.23 5.90
N ALA A 115 -11.70 11.42 6.45
CA ALA A 115 -10.50 12.23 6.21
C ALA A 115 -9.24 11.41 6.52
N GLY A 116 -8.27 11.42 5.59
CA GLY A 116 -6.98 10.74 5.76
C GLY A 116 -6.94 9.24 5.46
N ALA A 117 -8.00 8.63 4.90
CA ALA A 117 -7.91 7.22 4.50
C ALA A 117 -6.83 6.97 3.42
N THR A 118 -6.22 5.79 3.37
CA THR A 118 -5.36 5.41 2.23
C THR A 118 -6.12 4.53 1.25
N ALA A 119 -5.63 4.35 0.01
CA ALA A 119 -6.22 3.41 -0.94
C ALA A 119 -6.35 2.00 -0.34
N ALA A 120 -5.38 1.57 0.47
CA ALA A 120 -5.39 0.30 1.20
C ALA A 120 -6.51 0.23 2.27
N GLN A 121 -6.75 1.30 3.02
CA GLN A 121 -7.84 1.36 4.00
C GLN A 121 -9.22 1.35 3.31
N LEU A 122 -9.32 1.90 2.10
CA LEU A 122 -10.55 1.82 1.30
C LEU A 122 -10.79 0.40 0.77
N TRP A 123 -9.74 -0.30 0.36
CA TRP A 123 -9.79 -1.73 0.01
C TRP A 123 -10.23 -2.60 1.17
N GLN A 124 -9.66 -2.42 2.36
CA GLN A 124 -10.06 -3.15 3.57
C GLN A 124 -11.53 -2.92 3.92
N ARG A 125 -12.04 -1.70 3.73
CA ARG A 125 -13.44 -1.36 3.97
C ARG A 125 -14.38 -1.98 2.95
N ALA A 126 -14.00 -2.00 1.67
CA ALA A 126 -14.78 -2.68 0.63
C ALA A 126 -14.77 -4.21 0.82
N ALA A 127 -13.64 -4.79 1.21
CA ALA A 127 -13.54 -6.20 1.59
C ALA A 127 -14.42 -6.53 2.83
N ALA A 128 -14.48 -5.62 3.81
CA ALA A 128 -15.33 -5.76 5.00
C ALA A 128 -16.83 -5.52 4.73
N GLN A 129 -17.17 -4.79 3.67
CA GLN A 129 -18.55 -4.54 3.24
C GLN A 129 -19.11 -5.64 2.34
N GLN A 130 -18.33 -6.68 2.02
CA GLN A 130 -18.88 -7.86 1.36
C GLN A 130 -19.91 -8.50 2.29
N PRO A 131 -21.18 -8.64 1.87
CA PRO A 131 -22.04 -9.60 2.54
C PRO A 131 -21.37 -10.95 2.37
N VAL A 132 -21.00 -11.58 3.49
CA VAL A 132 -20.72 -13.02 3.51
C VAL A 132 -21.98 -13.66 2.95
N LEU A 133 -21.95 -14.01 1.66
CA LEU A 133 -22.93 -14.90 1.07
C LEU A 133 -22.87 -16.14 1.94
N ALA A 134 -23.88 -16.30 2.79
CA ALA A 134 -24.02 -17.50 3.59
C ALA A 134 -23.89 -18.66 2.61
N ALA A 135 -22.83 -19.45 2.79
CA ALA A 135 -22.59 -20.62 1.96
C ALA A 135 -23.93 -21.36 1.83
N PRO A 136 -24.33 -21.78 0.61
CA PRO A 136 -25.61 -22.46 0.43
C PRO A 136 -25.61 -23.63 1.41
N GLN A 137 -26.45 -23.51 2.45
CA GLN A 137 -26.68 -24.60 3.36
C GLN A 137 -27.43 -25.63 2.53
N VAL A 138 -26.68 -26.54 1.92
CA VAL A 138 -27.24 -27.75 1.34
C VAL A 138 -27.88 -28.46 2.52
N ALA A 139 -29.20 -28.31 2.65
CA ALA A 139 -29.99 -29.00 3.63
C ALA A 139 -29.68 -30.48 3.48
N ALA A 140 -28.98 -31.04 4.46
CA ALA A 140 -28.76 -32.48 4.54
C ALA A 140 -30.14 -33.11 4.75
N ALA A 141 -30.75 -33.56 3.66
CA ALA A 141 -31.97 -34.34 3.70
C ALA A 141 -31.68 -35.61 4.52
N THR A 142 -32.28 -35.69 5.70
CA THR A 142 -32.28 -36.86 6.57
C THR A 142 -33.15 -37.95 5.94
N GLY A 143 -32.61 -38.62 4.93
CA GLY A 143 -33.17 -39.84 4.36
C GLY A 143 -32.62 -41.06 5.10
N THR A 144 -33.39 -41.60 6.03
CA THR A 144 -33.16 -42.92 6.63
C THR A 144 -33.36 -44.01 5.58
N ALA A 145 -32.29 -44.61 5.07
CA ALA A 145 -32.36 -45.92 4.42
C ALA A 145 -31.06 -46.70 4.60
N ARG A 146 -31.24 -47.93 5.09
CA ARG A 146 -30.22 -48.90 5.47
C ARG A 146 -29.28 -49.21 4.30
N PHE A 147 -27.98 -49.01 4.50
CA PHE A 147 -26.98 -49.93 3.93
C PHE A 147 -25.73 -49.93 4.80
N ARG A 148 -25.63 -50.96 5.64
CA ARG A 148 -24.36 -51.37 6.24
C ARG A 148 -23.53 -51.95 5.09
N TRP A 149 -22.29 -51.52 4.93
CA TRP A 149 -21.13 -52.37 4.69
C TRP A 149 -19.85 -51.51 4.71
N GLN A 150 -19.04 -51.79 5.72
CA GLN A 150 -17.58 -51.64 5.76
C GLN A 150 -16.97 -50.23 5.73
N ALA A 151 -16.59 -49.82 6.94
CA ALA A 151 -15.55 -48.83 7.20
C ALA A 151 -14.19 -49.28 6.65
N LYS A 152 -13.45 -48.34 6.05
CA LYS A 152 -12.11 -47.88 6.47
C LYS A 152 -11.53 -46.97 5.38
N LEU A 153 -10.82 -45.92 5.80
CA LEU A 153 -9.97 -44.99 5.01
C LEU A 153 -10.62 -43.72 4.42
N THR A 154 -11.03 -42.77 5.27
CA THR A 154 -11.04 -41.33 4.90
C THR A 154 -10.88 -40.43 6.13
N ALA A 155 -9.80 -40.58 6.89
CA ALA A 155 -9.47 -39.65 7.99
C ALA A 155 -8.09 -38.97 7.83
N ALA A 156 -7.30 -39.35 6.81
CA ALA A 156 -5.96 -38.79 6.61
C ALA A 156 -5.89 -37.65 5.58
N VAL A 157 -6.90 -37.49 4.71
CA VAL A 157 -6.83 -36.50 3.61
C VAL A 157 -7.28 -35.10 4.06
N ALA A 158 -8.18 -35.00 5.05
CA ALA A 158 -8.68 -33.71 5.54
C ALA A 158 -7.64 -32.93 6.37
N ALA A 159 -6.82 -33.62 7.17
CA ALA A 159 -5.76 -32.96 7.96
C ALA A 159 -4.58 -32.51 7.08
N ALA A 160 -4.26 -33.27 6.02
CA ALA A 160 -3.21 -32.92 5.07
C ALA A 160 -3.60 -31.71 4.19
N ALA A 161 -4.88 -31.60 3.81
CA ALA A 161 -5.36 -30.46 3.03
C ALA A 161 -5.37 -29.14 3.82
N VAL A 162 -5.69 -29.17 5.11
CA VAL A 162 -5.65 -27.98 5.99
C VAL A 162 -4.20 -27.56 6.28
N LEU A 163 -3.28 -28.53 6.49
CA LEU A 163 -1.86 -28.21 6.65
C LEU A 163 -1.22 -27.71 5.36
N LEU A 164 -1.59 -28.26 4.19
CA LEU A 164 -1.15 -27.75 2.89
C LEU A 164 -1.72 -26.36 2.60
N ALA A 165 -2.96 -26.05 2.97
CA ALA A 165 -3.54 -24.71 2.79
C ALA A 165 -2.87 -23.63 3.66
N VAL A 166 -2.37 -24.00 4.85
CA VAL A 166 -1.60 -23.08 5.72
C VAL A 166 -0.15 -22.93 5.24
N PHE A 167 0.46 -23.99 4.69
CA PHE A 167 1.84 -23.95 4.17
C PHE A 167 1.96 -23.38 2.74
N LEU A 168 0.88 -23.42 1.95
CA LEU A 168 0.77 -22.83 0.61
C LEU A 168 0.15 -21.42 0.65
N TRP A 169 -0.15 -20.89 1.85
CA TRP A 169 -0.40 -19.46 2.01
C TRP A 169 0.87 -18.71 1.60
N PRO A 170 0.80 -17.73 0.69
CA PRO A 170 1.98 -17.12 0.12
C PRO A 170 2.79 -16.46 1.24
N GLN A 171 3.98 -17.01 1.52
CA GLN A 171 5.03 -16.32 2.27
C GLN A 171 5.65 -15.16 1.47
N ASN A 172 5.12 -14.88 0.28
CA ASN A 172 5.48 -13.74 -0.57
C ASN A 172 4.72 -12.47 -0.18
N ALA A 173 4.47 -12.24 1.11
CA ALA A 173 4.30 -10.85 1.54
C ALA A 173 5.68 -10.19 1.36
N PRO A 174 5.78 -9.01 0.71
CA PRO A 174 7.05 -8.32 0.62
C PRO A 174 7.58 -8.14 2.04
N GLN A 175 8.63 -8.88 2.38
CA GLN A 175 9.33 -8.72 3.65
C GLN A 175 9.87 -7.29 3.65
N PHE A 176 9.33 -6.46 4.52
CA PHE A 176 9.77 -5.07 4.61
C PHE A 176 11.28 -5.04 4.84
N SER A 177 11.97 -4.30 3.98
CA SER A 177 13.35 -3.93 4.17
C SER A 177 13.54 -2.52 3.62
N LEU A 178 14.29 -1.71 4.37
CA LEU A 178 14.75 -0.42 3.87
C LEU A 178 15.77 -0.59 2.73
N ARG A 179 16.23 -1.81 2.45
CA ARG A 179 17.15 -2.15 1.37
C ARG A 179 16.37 -2.75 0.20
N SER A 180 15.67 -1.89 -0.54
CA SER A 180 15.03 -2.31 -1.79
C SER A 180 16.07 -2.91 -2.76
N PRO A 181 15.66 -3.80 -3.69
CA PRO A 181 16.55 -4.31 -4.73
C PRO A 181 17.22 -3.19 -5.55
N ALA A 182 16.52 -2.06 -5.75
CA ALA A 182 17.06 -0.87 -6.40
C ALA A 182 18.24 -0.25 -5.62
N LEU A 183 18.16 -0.20 -4.28
CA LEU A 183 19.26 0.24 -3.42
C LEU A 183 20.47 -0.68 -3.44
N LEU A 184 20.25 -1.97 -3.70
CA LEU A 184 21.34 -2.94 -3.85
C LEU A 184 21.97 -2.89 -5.25
N ALA A 185 21.18 -2.55 -6.26
CA ALA A 185 21.67 -2.37 -7.63
C ALA A 185 22.58 -1.15 -7.74
N GLY A 186 22.37 -0.11 -6.91
CA GLY A 186 23.27 1.03 -6.79
C GLY A 186 23.27 2.00 -7.99
N GLU A 187 22.42 1.76 -8.98
CA GLU A 187 22.33 2.56 -10.21
C GLU A 187 21.34 3.72 -10.03
N PHE A 188 21.78 4.76 -9.33
CA PHE A 188 20.99 5.99 -9.18
C PHE A 188 21.49 7.07 -10.12
N THR A 189 20.56 7.83 -10.71
CA THR A 189 20.87 8.96 -11.59
C THR A 189 21.16 10.25 -10.82
N SER A 190 20.76 10.33 -9.55
CA SER A 190 21.05 11.47 -8.66
C SER A 190 20.98 11.07 -7.18
N PRO A 191 21.61 11.85 -6.28
CA PRO A 191 21.49 11.65 -4.84
C PRO A 191 20.03 11.67 -4.36
N GLN A 192 19.21 12.58 -4.89
CA GLN A 192 17.79 12.67 -4.54
C GLN A 192 17.00 11.44 -5.00
N ALA A 193 17.33 10.85 -6.16
CA ALA A 193 16.70 9.60 -6.61
C ALA A 193 17.00 8.45 -5.62
N CYS A 194 18.22 8.37 -5.11
CA CYS A 194 18.57 7.41 -4.07
C CYS A 194 17.78 7.63 -2.76
N LEU A 195 17.62 8.89 -2.32
CA LEU A 195 16.84 9.22 -1.12
C LEU A 195 15.34 8.92 -1.31
N ASN A 196 14.79 9.19 -2.49
CA ASN A 196 13.40 8.88 -2.81
C ASN A 196 13.14 7.36 -2.82
N GLU A 197 14.10 6.56 -3.28
CA GLU A 197 14.02 5.10 -3.24
C GLU A 197 14.09 4.54 -1.81
N LEU A 198 14.93 5.12 -0.96
CA LEU A 198 14.92 4.83 0.48
C LEU A 198 13.58 5.21 1.13
N ALA A 199 13.00 6.33 0.73
CA ALA A 199 11.68 6.75 1.21
C ALA A 199 10.57 5.81 0.73
N ALA A 200 10.63 5.34 -0.52
CA ALA A 200 9.71 4.35 -1.06
C ALA A 200 9.80 3.02 -0.30
N ALA A 201 11.02 2.54 -0.02
CA ALA A 201 11.24 1.37 0.82
C ALA A 201 10.69 1.57 2.24
N GLY A 202 10.86 2.78 2.81
CA GLY A 202 10.27 3.17 4.09
C GLY A 202 8.75 3.14 4.09
N ASN A 203 8.09 3.51 2.99
CA ASN A 203 6.63 3.46 2.88
C ASN A 203 6.06 2.03 2.96
N LEU A 204 6.84 1.01 2.57
CA LEU A 204 6.43 -0.40 2.72
C LEU A 204 6.24 -0.82 4.18
N TRP A 205 6.74 -0.04 5.15
CA TRP A 205 6.52 -0.27 6.58
C TRP A 205 5.02 -0.34 6.90
N PHE A 206 4.24 0.55 6.28
CA PHE A 206 2.82 0.69 6.55
C PHE A 206 1.99 -0.49 6.01
N ASP A 207 2.58 -1.33 5.15
CA ASP A 207 1.93 -2.51 4.58
C ASP A 207 2.12 -3.77 5.44
N GLN A 208 3.01 -3.75 6.44
CA GLN A 208 3.37 -4.95 7.21
C GLN A 208 2.31 -5.39 8.22
N HIS A 209 1.45 -4.47 8.68
CA HIS A 209 0.34 -4.73 9.60
C HIS A 209 0.65 -5.76 10.72
N PRO A 210 1.64 -5.49 11.60
CA PRO A 210 1.88 -6.36 12.75
C PRO A 210 0.59 -6.48 13.57
N ARG A 211 0.36 -7.64 14.22
CA ARG A 211 -0.87 -7.90 14.99
C ARG A 211 -0.65 -7.98 16.48
N ASP A 212 0.61 -8.02 16.90
CA ASP A 212 1.01 -8.20 18.28
C ASP A 212 2.40 -7.62 18.52
N SER A 213 2.78 -7.51 19.81
CA SER A 213 4.09 -6.99 20.23
C SER A 213 5.27 -7.80 19.69
N GLN A 214 5.10 -9.09 19.42
CA GLN A 214 6.17 -9.93 18.91
C GLN A 214 6.46 -9.62 17.44
N GLN A 215 5.43 -9.48 16.61
CA GLN A 215 5.52 -9.09 15.21
C GLN A 215 6.06 -7.67 15.07
N LEU A 216 5.55 -6.73 15.86
CA LEU A 216 6.07 -5.37 15.90
C LEU A 216 7.54 -5.33 16.34
N GLY A 217 7.90 -6.09 17.37
CA GLY A 217 9.28 -6.20 17.82
C GLY A 217 10.21 -6.80 16.75
N ALA A 218 9.75 -7.78 15.97
CA ALA A 218 10.50 -8.32 14.84
C ALA A 218 10.74 -7.27 13.75
N LEU A 219 9.70 -6.49 13.41
CA LEU A 219 9.76 -5.44 12.41
C LEU A 219 10.69 -4.29 12.84
N LEU A 220 10.60 -3.84 14.09
CA LEU A 220 11.51 -2.83 14.66
C LEU A 220 12.98 -3.28 14.61
N ARG A 221 13.27 -4.55 14.92
CA ARG A 221 14.63 -5.11 14.79
C ARG A 221 15.10 -5.18 13.33
N ALA A 222 14.20 -5.42 12.38
CA ALA A 222 14.53 -5.43 10.95
C ALA A 222 14.94 -4.02 10.49
N VAL A 223 14.11 -3.01 10.76
CA VAL A 223 14.44 -1.59 10.47
C VAL A 223 15.76 -1.18 11.10
N SER A 224 15.94 -1.50 12.39
CA SER A 224 17.14 -1.14 13.13
C SER A 224 18.41 -1.73 12.52
N ARG A 225 18.34 -2.98 12.04
CA ARG A 225 19.43 -3.65 11.33
C ARG A 225 19.71 -3.01 9.98
N ASP A 226 18.68 -2.69 9.21
CA ASP A 226 18.85 -2.03 7.91
C ASP A 226 19.45 -0.64 8.06
N CYS A 227 19.01 0.14 9.06
CA CYS A 227 19.63 1.42 9.41
C CYS A 227 21.11 1.24 9.79
N GLN A 228 21.47 0.20 10.56
CA GLN A 228 22.87 -0.08 10.90
C GLN A 228 23.72 -0.36 9.64
N LEU A 229 23.19 -1.16 8.71
CA LEU A 229 23.89 -1.46 7.47
C LEU A 229 24.07 -0.22 6.58
N LEU A 230 23.07 0.66 6.51
CA LEU A 230 23.13 1.93 5.78
C LEU A 230 24.10 2.95 6.43
N ILE A 231 24.31 2.86 7.75
CA ILE A 231 25.32 3.65 8.47
C ILE A 231 26.73 3.16 8.13
N GLU A 232 26.93 1.83 8.08
CA GLU A 232 28.23 1.21 7.80
C GLU A 232 28.59 1.28 6.31
N ASN A 233 27.59 1.22 5.43
CA ASN A 233 27.73 1.18 3.98
C ASN A 233 26.79 2.20 3.33
N PRO A 234 27.07 3.51 3.47
CA PRO A 234 26.24 4.54 2.87
C PRO A 234 26.32 4.46 1.33
N PRO A 235 25.21 4.71 0.59
CA PRO A 235 25.22 4.71 -0.87
C PRO A 235 26.27 5.66 -1.44
N GLU A 236 27.12 5.18 -2.35
CA GLU A 236 28.26 5.94 -2.89
C GLU A 236 27.84 7.25 -3.57
N ILE A 237 26.67 7.27 -4.22
CA ILE A 237 26.14 8.47 -4.87
C ILE A 237 25.91 9.63 -3.89
N LEU A 238 25.64 9.34 -2.61
CA LEU A 238 25.50 10.35 -1.56
C LEU A 238 26.87 10.87 -1.09
N ALA A 239 27.94 10.07 -1.23
CA ALA A 239 29.29 10.48 -0.85
C ALA A 239 29.88 11.49 -1.85
N ALA A 240 29.47 11.39 -3.13
CA ALA A 240 29.91 12.29 -4.19
C ALA A 240 29.21 13.66 -4.17
N ALA A 241 28.17 13.84 -3.35
CA ALA A 241 27.36 15.06 -3.30
C ALA A 241 27.74 15.94 -2.09
N PRO A 242 28.44 17.07 -2.30
CA PRO A 242 28.77 18.00 -1.22
C PRO A 242 27.53 18.75 -0.73
N LEU A 243 27.55 19.16 0.55
CA LEU A 243 26.56 20.06 1.13
C LEU A 243 27.17 21.42 1.47
N THR A 244 26.41 22.48 1.21
CA THR A 244 26.70 23.85 1.65
C THR A 244 25.45 24.37 2.33
N PRO A 245 25.49 24.75 3.62
CA PRO A 245 26.50 25.64 4.19
C PRO A 245 27.33 25.05 5.34
N LYS A 246 28.48 25.70 5.59
CA LYS A 246 29.56 25.31 6.48
C LYS A 246 29.38 25.87 7.90
N ALA A 247 28.27 25.55 8.57
CA ALA A 247 28.17 25.85 10.00
C ALA A 247 28.99 24.83 10.82
N PRO A 248 29.64 25.21 11.93
CA PRO A 248 30.43 24.28 12.73
C PRO A 248 29.56 23.15 13.29
N GLY A 249 29.79 21.92 12.82
CA GLY A 249 29.04 20.73 13.25
C GLY A 249 27.95 20.26 12.30
N ASP A 250 27.69 20.98 11.21
CA ASP A 250 26.81 20.52 10.14
C ASP A 250 27.52 19.53 9.20
N PRO A 251 26.79 18.58 8.60
CA PRO A 251 27.37 17.59 7.69
C PRO A 251 27.86 18.23 6.39
N ASP A 252 29.14 18.01 6.07
CA ASP A 252 29.80 18.56 4.88
C ASP A 252 29.42 17.83 3.57
N THR A 253 28.80 16.65 3.66
CA THR A 253 28.38 15.82 2.53
C THR A 253 26.99 15.25 2.76
N GLN A 254 26.27 14.93 1.66
CA GLN A 254 24.97 14.27 1.77
C GLN A 254 25.08 12.91 2.47
N ALA A 255 26.17 12.17 2.27
CA ALA A 255 26.45 10.95 3.02
C ALA A 255 26.55 11.19 4.54
N ALA A 256 27.27 12.24 4.98
CA ALA A 256 27.37 12.56 6.40
C ALA A 256 26.01 12.95 7.00
N TRP A 257 25.21 13.73 6.27
CA TRP A 257 23.84 14.09 6.65
C TRP A 257 22.98 12.83 6.77
N PHE A 258 23.01 11.97 5.76
CA PHE A 258 22.24 10.74 5.70
C PHE A 258 22.58 9.80 6.86
N VAL A 259 23.88 9.57 7.11
CA VAL A 259 24.35 8.73 8.22
C VAL A 259 23.90 9.31 9.57
N ALA A 260 23.95 10.63 9.75
CA ALA A 260 23.45 11.27 10.97
C ALA A 260 21.94 11.05 11.16
N LYS A 261 21.14 11.12 10.09
CA LYS A 261 19.71 10.82 10.13
C LYS A 261 19.45 9.34 10.45
N CYS A 262 20.12 8.41 9.77
CA CYS A 262 20.00 6.97 10.04
C CYS A 262 20.36 6.61 11.48
N ARG A 263 21.42 7.21 12.05
CA ARG A 263 21.79 7.01 13.47
C ARG A 263 20.68 7.45 14.41
N LYS A 264 20.09 8.62 14.16
CA LYS A 264 18.99 9.13 14.96
C LYS A 264 17.78 8.20 14.90
N TRP A 265 17.33 7.85 13.70
CA TRP A 265 16.15 6.99 13.52
C TRP A 265 16.35 5.60 14.09
N LYS A 266 17.55 5.01 13.91
CA LYS A 266 17.91 3.76 14.57
C LYS A 266 17.75 3.86 16.09
N GLY A 267 18.25 4.92 16.70
CA GLY A 267 18.09 5.17 18.13
C GLY A 267 16.63 5.28 18.56
N ASP A 268 15.80 5.99 17.78
CA ASP A 268 14.37 6.15 18.07
C ASP A 268 13.60 4.81 17.97
N PHE A 269 13.91 3.97 16.97
CA PHE A 269 13.34 2.63 16.85
C PHE A 269 13.83 1.67 17.94
N ASP A 270 15.13 1.70 18.28
CA ASP A 270 15.72 0.88 19.34
C ASP A 270 15.12 1.26 20.72
N ALA A 271 14.89 2.54 20.97
CA ALA A 271 14.23 3.02 22.18
C ALA A 271 12.77 2.54 22.27
N THR A 272 12.04 2.59 21.16
CA THR A 272 10.66 2.09 21.07
C THR A 272 10.61 0.58 21.31
N LEU A 273 11.54 -0.16 20.71
CA LEU A 273 11.68 -1.61 20.91
C LEU A 273 11.98 -1.96 22.38
N ALA A 274 12.94 -1.28 23.01
CA ALA A 274 13.30 -1.53 24.41
C ALA A 274 12.12 -1.25 25.37
N GLN A 275 11.33 -0.20 25.10
CA GLN A 275 10.14 0.11 25.88
C GLN A 275 9.01 -0.92 25.65
N LEU A 276 8.86 -1.45 24.44
CA LEU A 276 7.92 -2.53 24.13
C LEU A 276 8.32 -3.84 24.82
N GLU A 277 9.60 -4.22 24.75
CA GLU A 277 10.13 -5.46 25.36
C GLU A 277 10.10 -5.43 26.89
N SER A 278 10.33 -4.26 27.49
CA SER A 278 10.23 -4.07 28.94
C SER A 278 8.79 -3.91 29.44
N GLY A 279 7.81 -3.84 28.54
CA GLY A 279 6.39 -3.64 28.87
C GLY A 279 6.05 -2.22 29.32
N GLN A 280 6.96 -1.25 29.21
CA GLN A 280 6.70 0.16 29.48
C GLN A 280 5.75 0.78 28.44
N LEU A 281 5.84 0.33 27.19
CA LEU A 281 4.89 0.63 26.13
C LEU A 281 4.05 -0.62 25.82
N ASN A 282 2.74 -0.44 25.72
CA ASN A 282 1.86 -1.46 25.17
C ASN A 282 1.93 -1.45 23.63
N TYR A 283 1.38 -2.49 23.01
CA TYR A 283 1.39 -2.68 21.56
C TYR A 283 0.90 -1.45 20.78
N ASP A 284 -0.30 -0.93 21.10
CA ASP A 284 -0.91 0.17 20.34
C ASP A 284 -0.07 1.44 20.36
N LYS A 285 0.50 1.78 21.53
CA LYS A 285 1.35 2.96 21.66
C LYS A 285 2.71 2.79 20.97
N ALA A 286 3.29 1.60 21.05
CA ALA A 286 4.54 1.30 20.35
C ALA A 286 4.35 1.33 18.83
N GLN A 287 3.24 0.81 18.32
CA GLN A 287 2.88 0.86 16.90
C GLN A 287 2.75 2.31 16.43
N ALA A 288 1.95 3.12 17.12
CA ALA A 288 1.74 4.52 16.76
C ALA A 288 3.04 5.35 16.81
N GLU A 289 3.90 5.08 17.78
CA GLU A 289 5.20 5.75 17.88
C GLU A 289 6.14 5.33 16.74
N ALA A 290 6.20 4.05 16.42
CA ALA A 290 7.00 3.53 15.30
C ALA A 290 6.52 4.09 13.95
N ASP A 291 5.20 4.13 13.71
CA ASP A 291 4.59 4.73 12.53
C ASP A 291 4.96 6.22 12.40
N ARG A 292 4.92 6.95 13.52
CA ARG A 292 5.29 8.37 13.57
C ARG A 292 6.77 8.58 13.25
N ILE A 293 7.66 7.72 13.75
CA ILE A 293 9.10 7.77 13.43
C ILE A 293 9.31 7.50 11.94
N MET A 294 8.68 6.45 11.40
CA MET A 294 8.80 6.09 9.99
C MET A 294 8.29 7.18 9.06
N MET A 295 7.13 7.79 9.35
CA MET A 295 6.59 8.89 8.56
C MET A 295 7.53 10.10 8.51
N LYS A 296 8.15 10.45 9.65
CA LYS A 296 9.17 11.52 9.70
C LYS A 296 10.40 11.16 8.89
N LEU A 297 10.84 9.90 8.95
CA LEU A 297 11.97 9.41 8.15
C LEU A 297 11.70 9.59 6.66
N VAL A 298 10.56 9.07 6.18
CA VAL A 298 10.13 9.17 4.77
C VAL A 298 10.09 10.64 4.32
N THR A 299 9.46 11.50 5.12
CA THR A 299 9.33 12.93 4.81
C THR A 299 10.70 13.61 4.68
N VAL A 300 11.62 13.33 5.61
CA VAL A 300 12.97 13.94 5.59
C VAL A 300 13.79 13.44 4.41
N LEU A 301 13.66 12.16 4.02
CA LEU A 301 14.36 11.63 2.86
C LEU A 301 13.84 12.24 1.55
N GLN A 302 12.52 12.38 1.40
CA GLN A 302 11.90 13.02 0.23
C GLN A 302 12.26 14.50 0.10
N ALA A 303 12.35 15.22 1.23
CA ALA A 303 12.78 16.61 1.23
C ALA A 303 14.28 16.76 0.91
N GLY A 304 15.08 15.77 1.31
CA GLY A 304 16.53 15.82 1.19
C GLY A 304 17.18 16.81 2.19
N PRO A 305 18.51 16.96 2.11
CA PRO A 305 19.23 17.99 2.83
C PRO A 305 18.86 19.38 2.28
N ALA A 306 18.49 20.30 3.18
CA ALA A 306 18.16 21.70 2.86
C ALA A 306 19.40 22.57 2.63
#